data_AF-X5DQB1-F1
#
_entry.id   AF-X5DQB1-F1
#
_cell.length_a   1.000
_cell.length_b   1.000
_cell.length_c   1.000
_cell.angle_alpha   90.00
_cell.angle_beta   90.00
_cell.angle_gamma   90.00
#
_symmetry.space_group_name_H-M   'P 1'
#
loop_
_entity.id
_entity.type
_entity.pdbx_description
1 polymer ?
#
loop_
_entity_poly.entity_id
_entity_poly.type
_entity_poly.pdbx_seq_one_letter_code
_entity_poly.pdbx_strand_id
1 'polypeptide(L)'
;MITYAIISKKEAVLSFADALHVENFKKVFTTLDASTASRAIFSHDVSISYHAENRAELVPEQEFTYHSANSMINHLLNHGFSFKAGVLSDMMAQACNLRTEGIVVLESDDNCPSYTVHISRDTVFLSPASERYLDFSSGPSKELVEILRGKNSISCANPDVKNRYIEITTGENICNALASLSNALAQVGAVPWADEEFVRKQIISLAFLDSTSNELRVVQNIASYPSAHPLSKYKDVAKTVENILYRLSNKTCDTTTLGKLEDALEQRGEFCGVPPVLTKGFAKLSRDFGPQLQDIINSDVPQKNAN
;
A
#
# COMPACT_ATOMS: atom_id res chain seq x y z
N MET A 1 9.78 -5.87 -27.71
CA MET A 1 10.54 -5.67 -26.48
C MET A 1 10.62 -4.18 -26.23
N ILE A 2 10.44 -3.76 -24.98
CA ILE A 2 10.70 -2.40 -24.52
C ILE A 2 12.18 -2.30 -24.16
N THR A 3 12.88 -1.34 -24.75
CA THR A 3 14.34 -1.19 -24.67
C THR A 3 14.77 -0.10 -23.70
N TYR A 4 13.87 0.84 -23.43
CA TYR A 4 14.09 1.96 -22.53
C TYR A 4 12.74 2.48 -22.03
N ALA A 5 12.70 2.93 -20.78
CA ALA A 5 11.52 3.54 -20.22
C ALA A 5 11.87 4.57 -19.14
N ILE A 6 11.11 5.66 -19.12
CA ILE A 6 11.12 6.65 -18.03
C ILE A 6 9.68 6.81 -17.55
N ILE A 7 9.48 6.93 -16.25
CA ILE A 7 8.23 7.28 -15.59
C ILE A 7 8.53 8.44 -14.65
N SER A 8 7.79 9.52 -14.80
CA SER A 8 7.77 10.65 -13.89
C SER A 8 6.35 10.98 -13.49
N LYS A 9 6.17 11.96 -12.60
CA LYS A 9 4.85 12.47 -12.24
C LYS A 9 4.07 13.02 -13.45
N LYS A 10 4.78 13.53 -14.47
CA LYS A 10 4.17 14.30 -15.57
C LYS A 10 4.10 13.56 -16.90
N GLU A 11 4.85 12.47 -17.04
CA GLU A 11 4.89 11.71 -18.28
C GLU A 11 5.51 10.33 -18.06
N ALA A 12 5.19 9.41 -18.97
CA ALA A 12 5.91 8.16 -19.14
C ALA A 12 6.36 8.03 -20.60
N VAL A 13 7.63 7.69 -20.80
CA VAL A 13 8.23 7.52 -22.12
C VAL A 13 8.65 6.07 -22.27
N LEU A 14 8.21 5.43 -23.35
CA LEU A 14 8.54 4.04 -23.68
C LEU A 14 9.21 3.99 -25.05
N SER A 15 10.39 3.37 -25.12
CA SER A 15 11.05 3.08 -26.41
C SER A 15 10.99 1.59 -26.71
N PHE A 16 10.69 1.27 -27.96
CA PHE A 16 10.48 -0.07 -28.45
C PHE A 16 11.61 -0.48 -29.40
N ALA A 17 11.89 -1.78 -29.46
CA ALA A 17 12.97 -2.31 -30.31
C ALA A 17 12.77 -2.06 -31.81
N ASP A 18 11.51 -2.01 -32.27
CA ASP A 18 11.14 -1.84 -33.67
C ASP A 18 9.71 -1.31 -33.82
N ALA A 19 9.35 -0.97 -35.06
CA ALA A 19 8.02 -0.43 -35.39
C ALA A 19 6.89 -1.43 -35.16
N LEU A 20 7.15 -2.74 -35.28
CA LEU A 20 6.12 -3.77 -35.05
C LEU A 20 5.66 -3.74 -33.59
N HIS A 21 6.58 -3.57 -32.65
CA HIS A 21 6.25 -3.43 -31.23
C HIS A 21 5.47 -2.15 -30.93
N VAL A 22 5.73 -1.05 -31.64
CA VAL A 22 4.92 0.18 -31.53
C VAL A 22 3.51 -0.05 -32.06
N GLU A 23 3.36 -0.72 -33.20
CA GLU A 23 2.02 -1.05 -33.72
C GLU A 23 1.25 -1.99 -32.80
N ASN A 24 1.94 -2.92 -32.14
CA ASN A 24 1.31 -3.76 -31.12
C ASN A 24 0.93 -2.95 -29.87
N PHE A 25 1.79 -2.00 -29.45
CA PHE A 25 1.48 -1.09 -28.34
C PHE A 25 0.28 -0.22 -28.68
N LYS A 26 0.22 0.36 -29.88
CA LYS A 26 -0.97 1.02 -30.40
C LYS A 26 -2.16 0.12 -30.27
N LYS A 27 -2.19 -1.10 -30.80
CA LYS A 27 -3.37 -1.99 -30.67
C LYS A 27 -3.81 -2.24 -29.24
N VAL A 28 -2.88 -2.46 -28.31
CA VAL A 28 -3.20 -2.69 -26.89
C VAL A 28 -3.69 -1.43 -26.19
N PHE A 29 -3.12 -0.27 -26.54
CA PHE A 29 -3.42 1.03 -25.93
C PHE A 29 -4.41 1.88 -26.76
N THR A 30 -4.87 1.40 -27.93
CA THR A 30 -5.72 2.14 -28.90
C THR A 30 -7.10 2.41 -28.35
N THR A 31 -7.53 1.65 -27.34
CA THR A 31 -8.78 1.93 -26.64
C THR A 31 -8.65 3.05 -25.61
N LEU A 32 -7.45 3.53 -25.27
CA LEU A 32 -7.24 4.57 -24.25
C LEU A 32 -7.63 5.98 -24.73
N ASP A 33 -7.67 6.22 -26.04
CA ASP A 33 -8.25 7.45 -26.61
C ASP A 33 -9.77 7.54 -26.38
N ALA A 34 -10.42 6.44 -25.99
CA ALA A 34 -11.72 6.49 -25.35
C ALA A 34 -11.50 6.59 -23.83
N SER A 35 -11.77 7.76 -23.24
CA SER A 35 -11.56 8.09 -21.81
C SER A 35 -11.89 6.96 -20.81
N THR A 36 -12.85 6.10 -21.14
CA THR A 36 -13.22 4.92 -20.35
C THR A 36 -12.06 3.92 -20.16
N ALA A 37 -11.28 3.59 -21.20
CA ALA A 37 -10.20 2.62 -21.04
C ALA A 37 -8.97 3.24 -20.35
N SER A 38 -8.68 4.53 -20.59
CA SER A 38 -7.61 5.23 -19.86
C SER A 38 -7.88 5.21 -18.36
N ARG A 39 -9.11 5.54 -17.97
CA ARG A 39 -9.53 5.50 -16.57
C ARG A 39 -9.50 4.08 -15.99
N ALA A 40 -9.70 3.04 -16.80
CA ALA A 40 -9.58 1.67 -16.33
C ALA A 40 -8.14 1.28 -15.96
N ILE A 41 -7.13 1.84 -16.63
CA ILE A 41 -5.71 1.56 -16.33
C ILE A 41 -5.13 2.56 -15.31
N PHE A 42 -5.44 3.85 -15.45
CA PHE A 42 -4.77 4.93 -14.72
C PHE A 42 -5.68 5.64 -13.70
N SER A 43 -6.98 5.33 -13.65
CA SER A 43 -8.00 6.08 -12.89
C SER A 43 -8.26 7.53 -13.34
N HIS A 44 -7.53 8.01 -14.34
CA HIS A 44 -7.70 9.32 -14.98
C HIS A 44 -7.39 9.22 -16.49
N ASP A 45 -7.60 10.31 -17.21
CA ASP A 45 -7.33 10.37 -18.64
C ASP A 45 -5.81 10.52 -18.90
N VAL A 46 -5.32 9.90 -19.98
CA VAL A 46 -3.92 9.86 -20.39
C VAL A 46 -3.86 9.94 -21.91
N SER A 47 -3.19 10.97 -22.41
CA SER A 47 -2.95 11.18 -23.84
C SER A 47 -1.70 10.44 -24.29
N ILE A 48 -1.70 9.88 -25.49
CA ILE A 48 -0.54 9.15 -26.04
C ILE A 48 -0.06 9.80 -27.34
N SER A 49 1.22 10.15 -27.38
CA SER A 49 1.92 10.62 -28.57
C SER A 49 2.88 9.57 -29.09
N TYR A 50 2.91 9.37 -30.41
CA TYR A 50 3.79 8.41 -31.09
C TYR A 50 4.86 9.14 -31.89
N HIS A 51 6.11 8.73 -31.72
CA HIS A 51 7.29 9.39 -32.27
C HIS A 51 8.05 8.49 -33.25
N ALA A 52 8.83 9.10 -34.16
CA ALA A 52 9.52 8.41 -35.26
C ALA A 52 10.57 7.37 -34.81
N GLU A 53 11.10 7.49 -33.59
CA GLU A 53 12.16 6.63 -33.03
C GLU A 53 11.63 5.37 -32.33
N ASN A 54 10.52 4.83 -32.83
CA ASN A 54 9.78 3.75 -32.16
C ASN A 54 9.51 4.06 -30.68
N ARG A 55 9.04 5.28 -30.41
CA ARG A 55 8.80 5.79 -29.05
C ARG A 55 7.34 6.16 -28.88
N ALA A 56 6.80 5.84 -27.70
CA ALA A 56 5.51 6.33 -27.24
C ALA A 56 5.72 7.19 -25.98
N GLU A 57 4.89 8.22 -25.85
CA GLU A 57 4.90 9.14 -24.73
C GLU A 57 3.49 9.28 -24.21
N LEU A 58 3.31 9.03 -22.91
CA LEU A 58 2.05 9.05 -22.21
C LEU A 58 2.04 10.27 -21.29
N VAL A 59 1.10 11.18 -21.49
CA VAL A 59 0.94 12.40 -20.70
C VAL A 59 -0.39 12.34 -19.97
N PRO A 60 -0.39 12.26 -18.63
CA PRO A 60 -1.61 12.15 -17.88
C PRO A 60 -2.25 13.52 -17.61
N GLU A 61 -3.58 13.53 -17.49
CA GLU A 61 -4.33 14.72 -17.06
C GLU A 61 -4.00 15.11 -15.60
N GLN A 62 -3.69 14.11 -14.78
CA GLN A 62 -3.32 14.25 -13.36
C GLN A 62 -1.95 13.60 -13.12
N GLU A 63 -1.22 14.00 -12.07
CA GLU A 63 0.10 13.41 -11.82
C GLU A 63 0.03 11.88 -11.69
N PHE A 64 0.95 11.18 -12.35
CA PHE A 64 1.10 9.75 -12.14
C PHE A 64 1.45 9.43 -10.68
N THR A 65 0.78 8.40 -10.17
CA THR A 65 1.05 7.79 -8.87
C THR A 65 1.78 6.46 -9.05
N TYR A 66 2.24 5.87 -7.95
CA TYR A 66 2.75 4.49 -7.97
C TYR A 66 1.74 3.53 -8.62
N HIS A 67 0.45 3.64 -8.28
CA HIS A 67 -0.60 2.77 -8.82
C HIS A 67 -0.79 2.95 -10.33
N SER A 68 -0.70 4.19 -10.83
CA SER A 68 -0.74 4.48 -12.26
C SER A 68 0.41 3.77 -12.99
N ALA A 69 1.64 3.90 -12.47
CA ALA A 69 2.83 3.29 -13.04
C ALA A 69 2.79 1.75 -12.96
N ASN A 70 2.46 1.19 -11.80
CA ASN A 70 2.37 -0.27 -11.60
C ASN A 70 1.28 -0.89 -12.50
N SER A 71 0.13 -0.23 -12.65
CA SER A 71 -0.95 -0.67 -13.54
C SER A 71 -0.52 -0.67 -14.99
N MET A 72 0.19 0.37 -15.44
CA MET A 72 0.76 0.40 -16.79
C MET A 72 1.73 -0.75 -17.05
N ILE A 73 2.66 -1.00 -16.12
CA ILE A 73 3.67 -2.06 -16.27
C ILE A 73 2.99 -3.44 -16.29
N ASN A 74 2.05 -3.69 -15.38
CA ASN A 74 1.28 -4.94 -15.35
C ASN A 74 0.44 -5.11 -16.61
N HIS A 75 -0.18 -4.04 -17.12
CA HIS A 75 -0.94 -4.08 -18.36
C HIS A 75 -0.04 -4.45 -19.55
N LEU A 76 1.13 -3.83 -19.68
CA LEU A 76 2.12 -4.18 -20.69
C LEU A 76 2.50 -5.68 -20.62
N LEU A 77 2.87 -6.19 -19.45
CA LEU A 77 3.22 -7.60 -19.32
C LEU A 77 2.07 -8.56 -19.66
N ASN A 78 0.86 -8.27 -19.17
CA ASN A 78 -0.32 -9.09 -19.42
C ASN A 78 -0.71 -9.13 -20.90
N HIS A 79 -0.30 -8.12 -21.69
CA HIS A 79 -0.48 -8.05 -23.13
C HIS A 79 0.75 -8.50 -23.93
N GLY A 80 1.69 -9.21 -23.29
CA GLY A 80 2.81 -9.88 -23.96
C GLY A 80 4.00 -8.99 -24.28
N PHE A 81 4.07 -7.77 -23.74
CA PHE A 81 5.28 -6.97 -23.83
C PHE A 81 6.35 -7.57 -22.92
N SER A 82 7.57 -7.65 -23.43
CA SER A 82 8.76 -8.04 -22.66
C SER A 82 9.69 -6.87 -22.44
N PHE A 83 10.41 -6.92 -21.32
CA PHE A 83 11.38 -5.92 -20.89
C PHE A 83 12.75 -6.58 -20.72
N LYS A 84 13.83 -5.81 -20.91
CA LYS A 84 15.11 -6.17 -20.28
C LYS A 84 14.95 -6.03 -18.76
N ALA A 85 15.56 -6.92 -17.98
CA ALA A 85 15.43 -6.91 -16.52
C ALA A 85 15.76 -5.54 -15.90
N GLY A 86 16.90 -4.95 -16.29
CA GLY A 86 17.30 -3.60 -15.87
C GLY A 86 16.29 -2.49 -16.22
N VAL A 87 15.65 -2.56 -17.40
CA VAL A 87 14.61 -1.57 -17.79
C VAL A 87 13.39 -1.70 -16.90
N LEU A 88 12.98 -2.95 -16.61
CA LEU A 88 11.86 -3.17 -15.72
C LEU A 88 12.17 -2.71 -14.29
N SER A 89 13.34 -3.02 -13.74
CA SER A 89 13.73 -2.55 -12.42
C SER A 89 13.81 -1.02 -12.35
N ASP A 90 14.33 -0.36 -13.39
CA ASP A 90 14.38 1.11 -13.44
C ASP A 90 12.97 1.71 -13.41
N MET A 91 12.03 1.14 -14.16
CA MET A 91 10.63 1.59 -14.14
C MET A 91 9.99 1.40 -12.75
N MET A 92 10.25 0.27 -12.09
CA MET A 92 9.71 0.01 -10.75
C MET A 92 10.32 0.95 -9.71
N ALA A 93 11.63 1.18 -9.75
CA ALA A 93 12.31 2.14 -8.87
C ALA A 93 11.79 3.57 -9.09
N GLN A 94 11.58 3.98 -10.34
CA GLN A 94 10.97 5.27 -10.66
C GLN A 94 9.52 5.36 -10.15
N ALA A 95 8.73 4.29 -10.27
CA ALA A 95 7.38 4.23 -9.72
C ALA A 95 7.36 4.41 -8.19
N CYS A 96 8.34 3.85 -7.47
CA CYS A 96 8.48 4.00 -6.02
C CYS A 96 8.74 5.46 -5.59
N ASN A 97 9.29 6.30 -6.48
CA ASN A 97 9.51 7.73 -6.23
C ASN A 97 8.27 8.61 -6.50
N LEU A 98 7.17 8.02 -6.98
CA LEU A 98 5.89 8.72 -7.18
C LEU A 98 5.10 8.76 -5.86
N ARG A 99 3.89 9.31 -5.90
CA ARG A 99 3.00 9.29 -4.74
C ARG A 99 2.54 7.85 -4.44
N THR A 100 2.71 7.41 -3.19
CA THR A 100 2.59 6.03 -2.72
C THR A 100 1.42 5.85 -1.73
N GLU A 101 0.22 6.29 -2.09
CA GLU A 101 -0.95 6.15 -1.21
C GLU A 101 -1.33 4.68 -0.97
N GLY A 102 -1.50 4.29 0.30
CA GLY A 102 -1.93 2.93 0.66
C GLY A 102 -0.88 1.85 0.39
N ILE A 103 0.40 2.22 0.31
CA ILE A 103 1.52 1.30 0.19
C ILE A 103 2.71 1.77 1.04
N VAL A 104 3.63 0.86 1.34
CA VAL A 104 4.92 1.17 1.96
C VAL A 104 6.02 0.75 1.00
N VAL A 105 6.97 1.63 0.71
CA VAL A 105 8.18 1.29 -0.07
C VAL A 105 9.27 0.87 0.92
N LEU A 106 9.86 -0.30 0.69
CA LEU A 106 10.98 -0.82 1.45
C LEU A 106 12.28 -0.50 0.71
N GLU A 107 13.31 -0.15 1.48
CA GLU A 107 14.63 0.17 0.97
C GLU A 107 15.64 -0.81 1.57
N SER A 108 16.55 -1.33 0.74
CA SER A 108 17.67 -2.18 1.18
C SER A 108 18.87 -1.34 1.63
N ASP A 109 19.93 -1.98 2.15
CA ASP A 109 21.17 -1.33 2.60
C ASP A 109 21.83 -0.39 1.55
N ASP A 110 21.61 -0.64 0.26
CA ASP A 110 22.12 0.19 -0.84
C ASP A 110 21.23 1.43 -1.13
N ASN A 111 20.29 1.78 -0.24
CA ASN A 111 19.25 2.81 -0.43
C ASN A 111 18.46 2.66 -1.73
N CYS A 112 18.31 1.43 -2.19
CA CYS A 112 17.57 1.07 -3.39
C CYS A 112 16.23 0.44 -2.98
N PRO A 113 15.12 0.77 -3.67
CA PRO A 113 13.84 0.11 -3.44
C PRO A 113 13.95 -1.41 -3.60
N SER A 114 13.55 -2.17 -2.58
CA SER A 114 13.57 -3.63 -2.59
C SER A 114 12.20 -4.18 -2.95
N TYR A 115 11.18 -3.81 -2.19
CA TYR A 115 9.78 -4.18 -2.38
C TYR A 115 8.85 -3.01 -2.10
N THR A 116 7.65 -3.05 -2.69
CA THR A 116 6.49 -2.34 -2.15
C THR A 116 5.58 -3.30 -1.41
N VAL A 117 5.00 -2.82 -0.33
CA VAL A 117 4.07 -3.56 0.51
C VAL A 117 2.68 -2.96 0.35
N HIS A 118 1.73 -3.80 0.00
CA HIS A 118 0.30 -3.50 0.02
C HIS A 118 -0.40 -4.51 0.93
N ILE A 119 -1.43 -4.09 1.66
CA ILE A 119 -2.22 -4.99 2.52
C ILE A 119 -3.67 -4.88 2.10
N SER A 120 -4.31 -6.04 1.93
CA SER A 120 -5.75 -6.13 1.80
C SER A 120 -6.27 -7.22 2.71
N ARG A 121 -7.08 -6.81 3.70
CA ARG A 121 -7.63 -7.67 4.75
C ARG A 121 -6.52 -8.40 5.50
N ASP A 122 -6.50 -9.72 5.39
CA ASP A 122 -5.58 -10.65 5.99
C ASP A 122 -4.39 -11.00 5.08
N THR A 123 -4.27 -10.37 3.91
CA THR A 123 -3.27 -10.71 2.91
C THR A 123 -2.32 -9.55 2.66
N VAL A 124 -1.02 -9.83 2.71
CA VAL A 124 0.06 -8.91 2.37
C VAL A 124 0.58 -9.24 0.98
N PHE A 125 0.74 -8.23 0.15
CA PHE A 125 1.29 -8.32 -1.20
C PHE A 125 2.64 -7.62 -1.23
N LEU A 126 3.70 -8.37 -1.55
CA LEU A 126 5.04 -7.82 -1.76
C LEU A 126 5.36 -7.77 -3.25
N SER A 127 5.48 -6.58 -3.83
CA SER A 127 5.88 -6.43 -5.23
C SER A 127 7.36 -6.03 -5.31
N PRO A 128 8.25 -6.83 -5.92
CA PRO A 128 9.67 -6.48 -6.02
C PRO A 128 9.89 -5.24 -6.88
N ALA A 129 10.83 -4.40 -6.47
CA ALA A 129 11.11 -3.11 -7.10
C ALA A 129 12.51 -3.01 -7.74
N SER A 130 13.40 -3.98 -7.51
CA SER A 130 14.74 -4.02 -8.10
C SER A 130 15.12 -5.41 -8.62
N GLU A 131 16.05 -5.46 -9.57
CA GLU A 131 16.44 -6.66 -10.32
C GLU A 131 16.80 -7.83 -9.40
N ARG A 132 17.46 -7.54 -8.28
CA ARG A 132 17.84 -8.51 -7.23
C ARG A 132 16.65 -9.33 -6.70
N TYR A 133 15.44 -8.77 -6.70
CA TYR A 133 14.24 -9.39 -6.14
C TYR A 133 13.20 -9.81 -7.19
N LEU A 134 13.43 -9.55 -8.49
CA LEU A 134 12.45 -9.82 -9.55
C LEU A 134 12.24 -11.32 -9.82
N ASP A 135 13.26 -12.16 -9.60
CA ASP A 135 13.18 -13.60 -9.84
C ASP A 135 12.68 -14.34 -8.60
N PHE A 136 11.48 -14.92 -8.67
CA PHE A 136 10.90 -15.72 -7.58
C PHE A 136 11.41 -17.17 -7.55
N SER A 137 12.12 -17.62 -8.58
CA SER A 137 12.63 -18.99 -8.69
C SER A 137 14.05 -19.16 -8.13
N SER A 138 14.73 -18.06 -7.84
CA SER A 138 16.08 -18.03 -7.29
C SER A 138 16.28 -16.79 -6.39
N GLY A 139 17.46 -16.67 -5.79
CA GLY A 139 17.86 -15.48 -5.05
C GLY A 139 17.02 -15.15 -3.80
N PRO A 140 17.07 -13.88 -3.35
CA PRO A 140 16.45 -13.46 -2.09
C PRO A 140 14.93 -13.65 -2.03
N SER A 141 14.22 -13.55 -3.17
CA SER A 141 12.77 -13.69 -3.20
C SER A 141 12.32 -15.14 -2.98
N LYS A 142 13.07 -16.11 -3.52
CA LYS A 142 12.85 -17.53 -3.22
C LYS A 142 13.12 -17.82 -1.74
N GLU A 143 14.26 -17.35 -1.22
CA GLU A 143 14.63 -17.52 0.18
C GLU A 143 13.58 -16.91 1.12
N LEU A 144 13.07 -15.72 0.80
CA LEU A 144 11.99 -15.06 1.55
C LEU A 144 10.74 -15.93 1.62
N VAL A 145 10.30 -16.49 0.49
CA VAL A 145 9.13 -17.38 0.43
C VAL A 145 9.37 -18.64 1.28
N GLU A 146 10.56 -19.23 1.23
CA GLU A 146 10.92 -20.41 2.02
C GLU A 146 10.91 -20.13 3.53
N ILE A 147 11.48 -18.99 3.95
CA ILE A 147 11.46 -18.55 5.35
C ILE A 147 10.03 -18.36 5.83
N LEU A 148 9.20 -17.64 5.04
CA LEU A 148 7.82 -17.32 5.41
C LEU A 148 6.93 -18.55 5.52
N ARG A 149 7.09 -19.53 4.62
CA ARG A 149 6.37 -20.82 4.69
C ARG A 149 6.69 -21.62 5.95
N GLY A 150 7.85 -21.38 6.57
CA GLY A 150 8.24 -22.01 7.82
C GLY A 150 7.72 -21.30 9.09
N LYS A 151 6.95 -20.21 8.97
CA LYS A 151 6.46 -19.43 10.12
C LYS A 151 5.02 -19.82 10.46
N ASN A 152 4.79 -20.20 11.72
CA ASN A 152 3.44 -20.56 12.22
C ASN A 152 2.42 -19.41 12.14
N SER A 153 2.87 -18.16 12.11
CA SER A 153 2.04 -16.97 11.99
C SER A 153 1.58 -16.69 10.55
N ILE A 154 2.10 -17.42 9.57
CA ILE A 154 1.81 -17.27 8.14
C ILE A 154 1.01 -18.49 7.68
N SER A 155 -0.21 -18.28 7.18
CA SER A 155 -1.05 -19.36 6.65
C SER A 155 -0.51 -19.89 5.34
N CYS A 156 -0.12 -18.98 4.44
CA CYS A 156 0.54 -19.31 3.19
C CYS A 156 1.40 -18.15 2.68
N ALA A 157 2.42 -18.48 1.89
CA ALA A 157 3.21 -17.51 1.14
C ALA A 157 3.49 -18.09 -0.25
N ASN A 158 3.00 -17.42 -1.30
CA ASN A 158 3.08 -17.92 -2.67
C ASN A 158 3.48 -16.80 -3.64
N PRO A 159 4.47 -17.03 -4.51
CA PRO A 159 4.75 -16.09 -5.59
C PRO A 159 3.68 -16.21 -6.69
N ASP A 160 3.09 -15.07 -7.06
CA ASP A 160 2.34 -14.91 -8.29
C ASP A 160 3.27 -14.32 -9.35
N VAL A 161 3.87 -15.20 -10.16
CA VAL A 161 4.81 -14.80 -11.22
C VAL A 161 4.14 -13.93 -12.28
N LYS A 162 2.83 -14.15 -12.54
CA LYS A 162 2.08 -13.43 -13.57
C LYS A 162 1.85 -11.98 -13.14
N ASN A 163 1.40 -11.79 -11.91
CA ASN A 163 1.10 -10.46 -11.37
C ASN A 163 2.28 -9.82 -10.64
N ARG A 164 3.39 -10.55 -10.51
CA ARG A 164 4.68 -10.11 -9.94
C ARG A 164 4.59 -9.63 -8.50
N TYR A 165 4.00 -10.46 -7.65
CA TYR A 165 4.06 -10.24 -6.22
C TYR A 165 4.21 -11.57 -5.48
N ILE A 166 4.62 -11.48 -4.22
CA ILE A 166 4.47 -12.57 -3.27
C ILE A 166 3.20 -12.27 -2.47
N GLU A 167 2.24 -13.18 -2.53
CA GLU A 167 1.02 -13.14 -1.74
C GLU A 167 1.27 -13.88 -0.43
N ILE A 168 1.00 -13.21 0.69
CA ILE A 168 1.25 -13.72 2.03
C ILE A 168 -0.04 -13.60 2.83
N THR A 169 -0.75 -14.70 3.01
CA THR A 169 -1.95 -14.73 3.85
C THR A 169 -1.54 -14.94 5.29
N THR A 170 -1.97 -14.02 6.15
CA THR A 170 -1.68 -14.06 7.58
C THR A 170 -2.49 -15.15 8.29
N GLY A 171 -1.95 -15.66 9.40
CA GLY A 171 -2.67 -16.56 10.30
C GLY A 171 -3.68 -15.81 11.17
N GLU A 172 -4.03 -16.39 12.31
CA GLU A 172 -5.05 -15.82 13.21
C GLU A 172 -4.68 -14.44 13.78
N ASN A 173 -3.39 -14.10 13.85
CA ASN A 173 -2.91 -12.83 14.37
C ASN A 173 -2.03 -12.10 13.35
N ILE A 174 -2.60 -11.04 12.77
CA ILE A 174 -1.93 -10.22 11.76
C ILE A 174 -0.63 -9.60 12.29
N CYS A 175 -0.57 -9.14 13.53
CA CYS A 175 0.64 -8.52 14.08
C CYS A 175 1.81 -9.49 14.20
N ASN A 176 1.55 -10.73 14.62
CA ASN A 176 2.57 -11.78 14.69
C ASN A 176 3.07 -12.15 13.28
N ALA A 177 2.16 -12.18 12.30
CA ALA A 177 2.49 -12.38 10.90
C ALA A 177 3.36 -11.24 10.37
N LEU A 178 3.00 -9.99 10.63
CA LEU A 178 3.75 -8.80 10.23
C LEU A 178 5.13 -8.71 10.89
N ALA A 179 5.26 -9.13 12.16
CA ALA A 179 6.55 -9.23 12.83
C ALA A 179 7.44 -10.34 12.24
N SER A 180 6.82 -11.46 11.84
CA SER A 180 7.55 -12.54 11.16
C SER A 180 7.99 -12.11 9.76
N LEU A 181 7.15 -11.31 9.08
CA LEU A 181 7.43 -10.73 7.78
C LEU A 181 8.59 -9.74 7.83
N SER A 182 8.56 -8.75 8.73
CA SER A 182 9.64 -7.76 8.85
C SER A 182 10.98 -8.41 9.18
N ASN A 183 10.98 -9.40 10.07
CA ASN A 183 12.17 -10.18 10.37
C ASN A 183 12.70 -10.95 9.15
N ALA A 184 11.82 -11.60 8.37
CA ALA A 184 12.21 -12.32 7.15
C ALA A 184 12.74 -11.37 6.07
N LEU A 185 12.14 -10.18 5.91
CA LEU A 185 12.62 -9.14 5.00
C LEU A 185 14.04 -8.67 5.36
N ALA A 186 14.33 -8.50 6.65
CA ALA A 186 15.67 -8.16 7.11
C ALA A 186 16.69 -9.30 6.86
N GLN A 187 16.28 -10.56 7.07
CA GLN A 187 17.14 -11.72 6.82
C GLN A 187 17.62 -11.82 5.36
N VAL A 188 16.74 -11.52 4.40
CA VAL A 188 17.08 -11.59 2.97
C VAL A 188 17.73 -10.30 2.42
N GLY A 189 18.00 -9.33 3.31
CA GLY A 189 18.60 -8.04 2.96
C GLY A 189 17.66 -7.08 2.22
N ALA A 190 16.34 -7.31 2.27
CA ALA A 190 15.37 -6.41 1.68
C ALA A 190 15.18 -5.13 2.51
N VAL A 191 15.53 -5.17 3.79
CA VAL A 191 15.51 -4.04 4.73
C VAL A 191 16.76 -4.14 5.62
N PRO A 192 17.45 -3.04 5.93
CA PRO A 192 18.53 -3.03 6.91
C PRO A 192 18.04 -3.54 8.28
N TRP A 193 18.85 -4.34 8.97
CA TRP A 193 18.51 -4.81 10.32
C TRP A 193 18.24 -3.67 11.31
N ALA A 194 18.95 -2.55 11.16
CA ALA A 194 18.75 -1.35 11.97
C ALA A 194 17.36 -0.72 11.79
N ASP A 195 16.72 -0.93 10.63
CA ASP A 195 15.44 -0.31 10.26
C ASP A 195 14.25 -1.28 10.38
N GLU A 196 14.47 -2.54 10.76
CA GLU A 196 13.43 -3.58 10.84
C GLU A 196 12.24 -3.13 11.68
N GLU A 197 12.47 -2.60 12.87
CA GLU A 197 11.40 -2.16 13.76
C GLU A 197 10.62 -0.98 13.17
N PHE A 198 11.32 -0.05 12.53
CA PHE A 198 10.70 1.11 11.88
C PHE A 198 9.80 0.66 10.72
N VAL A 199 10.30 -0.23 9.86
CA VAL A 199 9.52 -0.85 8.78
C VAL A 199 8.33 -1.63 9.32
N ARG A 200 8.53 -2.46 10.35
CA ARG A 200 7.44 -3.20 10.99
C ARG A 200 6.31 -2.26 11.44
N LYS A 201 6.66 -1.14 12.09
CA LYS A 201 5.67 -0.13 12.48
C LYS A 201 4.95 0.49 11.29
N GLN A 202 5.63 0.69 10.14
CA GLN A 202 4.98 1.22 8.93
C GLN A 202 3.97 0.21 8.35
N ILE A 203 4.36 -1.07 8.26
CA ILE A 203 3.49 -2.13 7.74
C ILE A 203 2.27 -2.34 8.66
N ILE A 204 2.43 -2.25 9.98
CA ILE A 204 1.30 -2.28 10.93
C ILE A 204 0.35 -1.09 10.70
N SER A 205 0.89 0.11 10.52
CA SER A 205 0.10 1.31 10.19
C SER A 205 -0.72 1.13 8.92
N LEU A 206 -0.13 0.48 7.91
CA LEU A 206 -0.82 0.15 6.67
C LEU A 206 -1.96 -0.85 6.90
N ALA A 207 -1.76 -1.87 7.74
CA ALA A 207 -2.79 -2.83 8.10
C ALA A 207 -3.95 -2.18 8.88
N PHE A 208 -3.66 -1.22 9.76
CA PHE A 208 -4.69 -0.44 10.45
C PHE A 208 -5.56 0.34 9.46
N LEU A 209 -4.91 1.02 8.50
CA LEU A 209 -5.60 1.81 7.48
C LEU A 209 -6.51 0.93 6.62
N ASP A 210 -6.04 -0.21 6.14
CA ASP A 210 -6.86 -1.14 5.37
C ASP A 210 -8.08 -1.64 6.19
N SER A 211 -7.85 -2.10 7.42
CA SER A 211 -8.88 -2.64 8.32
C SER A 211 -9.99 -1.64 8.66
N THR A 212 -9.66 -0.34 8.69
CA THR A 212 -10.59 0.72 9.12
C THR A 212 -11.06 1.64 7.99
N SER A 213 -10.55 1.47 6.77
CA SER A 213 -10.86 2.31 5.60
C SER A 213 -12.36 2.49 5.34
N ASN A 214 -13.13 1.40 5.46
CA ASN A 214 -14.58 1.44 5.29
C ASN A 214 -15.28 2.19 6.42
N GLU A 215 -14.89 1.93 7.66
CA GLU A 215 -15.43 2.64 8.82
C GLU A 215 -15.10 4.14 8.77
N LEU A 216 -13.89 4.51 8.32
CA LEU A 216 -13.49 5.90 8.10
C LEU A 216 -14.42 6.60 7.10
N ARG A 217 -14.70 5.98 5.96
CA ARG A 217 -15.65 6.50 4.96
C ARG A 217 -17.07 6.67 5.53
N VAL A 218 -17.51 5.71 6.34
CA VAL A 218 -18.84 5.76 6.97
C VAL A 218 -18.93 6.94 7.94
N VAL A 219 -17.94 7.15 8.81
CA VAL A 219 -17.97 8.28 9.75
C VAL A 219 -17.83 9.63 9.04
N GLN A 220 -17.05 9.71 7.96
CA GLN A 220 -16.97 10.89 7.10
C GLN A 220 -18.32 11.26 6.47
N ASN A 221 -19.08 10.26 6.01
CA ASN A 221 -20.43 10.46 5.50
C ASN A 221 -21.38 10.95 6.61
N ILE A 222 -21.28 10.40 7.82
CA ILE A 222 -22.10 10.85 8.96
C ILE A 222 -21.78 12.29 9.34
N ALA A 223 -20.50 12.66 9.38
CA ALA A 223 -20.03 14.01 9.67
C ALA A 223 -20.55 15.06 8.66
N SER A 224 -20.88 14.64 7.44
CA SER A 224 -21.32 15.49 6.34
C SER A 224 -22.83 15.47 6.05
N TYR A 225 -23.63 14.68 6.79
CA TYR A 225 -25.08 14.60 6.54
C TYR A 225 -25.82 15.95 6.69
N PRO A 226 -26.94 16.18 6.00
CA PRO A 226 -27.79 17.36 6.25
C PRO A 226 -28.49 17.26 7.62
N SER A 227 -28.81 18.39 8.25
CA SER A 227 -29.36 18.43 9.63
C SER A 227 -30.63 17.60 9.84
N ALA A 228 -31.42 17.33 8.80
CA ALA A 228 -32.63 16.52 8.86
C ALA A 228 -32.36 15.00 8.96
N HIS A 229 -31.14 14.53 8.71
CA HIS A 229 -30.83 13.10 8.78
C HIS A 229 -30.83 12.60 10.23
N PRO A 230 -31.36 11.40 10.54
CA PRO A 230 -31.46 10.89 11.91
C PRO A 230 -30.11 10.77 12.66
N LEU A 231 -29.02 10.55 11.91
CA LEU A 231 -27.66 10.47 12.45
C LEU A 231 -26.95 11.83 12.58
N SER A 232 -27.56 12.93 12.13
CA SER A 232 -26.92 14.25 12.19
C SER A 232 -26.66 14.75 13.61
N LYS A 233 -27.36 14.21 14.61
CA LYS A 233 -27.06 14.45 16.03
C LYS A 233 -25.71 13.90 16.50
N TYR A 234 -25.05 13.04 15.71
CA TYR A 234 -23.75 12.46 16.03
C TYR A 234 -22.59 13.01 15.18
N LYS A 235 -22.77 14.14 14.48
CA LYS A 235 -21.74 14.71 13.61
C LYS A 235 -20.43 15.01 14.33
N ASP A 236 -20.50 15.57 15.53
CA ASP A 236 -19.30 15.94 16.28
C ASP A 236 -18.54 14.70 16.75
N VAL A 237 -19.26 13.68 17.23
CA VAL A 237 -18.68 12.37 17.53
C VAL A 237 -18.06 11.76 16.27
N ALA A 238 -18.75 11.80 15.13
CA ALA A 238 -18.23 11.26 13.87
C ALA A 238 -16.92 11.96 13.42
N LYS A 239 -16.82 13.28 13.59
CA LYS A 239 -15.57 14.03 13.35
C LYS A 239 -14.47 13.63 14.32
N THR A 240 -14.80 13.40 15.59
CA THR A 240 -13.83 12.86 16.54
C THR A 240 -13.33 11.48 16.09
N VAL A 241 -14.22 10.56 15.72
CA VAL A 241 -13.84 9.22 15.23
C VAL A 241 -12.95 9.31 14.00
N GLU A 242 -13.35 10.15 13.03
CA GLU A 242 -12.54 10.42 11.83
C GLU A 242 -11.13 10.87 12.21
N ASN A 243 -11.00 11.85 13.10
CA ASN A 243 -9.70 12.34 13.54
C ASN A 243 -8.87 11.24 14.24
N ILE A 244 -9.47 10.44 15.13
CA ILE A 244 -8.74 9.35 15.80
C ILE A 244 -8.21 8.34 14.77
N LEU A 245 -9.08 7.85 13.88
CA LEU A 245 -8.69 6.84 12.86
C LEU A 245 -7.64 7.40 11.88
N TYR A 246 -7.78 8.65 11.46
CA TYR A 246 -6.81 9.33 10.61
C TYR A 246 -5.44 9.49 11.31
N ARG A 247 -5.44 9.89 12.59
CA ARG A 247 -4.21 10.08 13.39
C ARG A 247 -3.51 8.77 13.69
N LEU A 248 -4.27 7.71 13.99
CA LEU A 248 -3.74 6.36 14.18
C LEU A 248 -3.05 5.85 12.91
N SER A 249 -3.67 6.07 11.76
CA SER A 249 -3.11 5.64 10.46
C SER A 249 -1.82 6.39 10.09
N ASN A 250 -1.69 7.64 10.55
CA ASN A 250 -0.56 8.52 10.25
C ASN A 250 0.46 8.67 11.40
N LYS A 251 0.32 7.89 12.49
CA LYS A 251 1.19 7.93 13.68
C LYS A 251 1.38 9.33 14.29
N THR A 252 0.34 10.15 14.28
CA THR A 252 0.38 11.50 14.88
C THR A 252 -0.60 11.63 16.04
N CYS A 253 -0.78 10.57 16.82
CA CYS A 253 -1.63 10.61 18.00
C CYS A 253 -0.95 11.43 19.09
N ASP A 254 -1.45 12.65 19.31
CA ASP A 254 -1.14 13.40 20.52
C ASP A 254 -1.88 12.82 21.73
N THR A 255 -1.47 13.24 22.94
CA THR A 255 -2.09 12.81 24.21
C THR A 255 -3.60 13.01 24.25
N THR A 256 -4.12 14.06 23.58
CA THR A 256 -5.57 14.30 23.49
C THR A 256 -6.27 13.23 22.63
N THR A 257 -5.67 12.89 21.50
CA THR A 257 -6.18 11.86 20.59
C THR A 257 -6.09 10.48 21.23
N LEU A 258 -5.03 10.20 21.98
CA LEU A 258 -4.87 8.94 22.72
C LEU A 258 -5.92 8.79 23.83
N GLY A 259 -6.18 9.84 24.61
CA GLY A 259 -7.25 9.80 25.62
C GLY A 259 -8.62 9.56 25.00
N LYS A 260 -8.90 10.18 23.84
CA LYS A 260 -10.15 9.95 23.10
C LYS A 260 -10.23 8.55 22.49
N LEU A 261 -9.11 7.96 22.08
CA LEU A 261 -9.04 6.58 21.62
C LEU A 261 -9.34 5.61 22.77
N GLU A 262 -8.77 5.84 23.95
CA GLU A 262 -9.04 5.05 25.15
C GLU A 262 -10.53 5.13 25.53
N ASP A 263 -11.09 6.33 25.60
CA ASP A 263 -12.52 6.54 25.82
C ASP A 263 -13.38 5.80 24.78
N ALA A 264 -12.97 5.80 23.51
CA ALA A 264 -13.71 5.11 22.46
C ALA A 264 -13.65 3.58 22.56
N LEU A 265 -12.49 3.03 22.96
CA LEU A 265 -12.31 1.59 23.19
C LEU A 265 -13.10 1.12 24.42
N GLU A 266 -13.20 1.95 25.46
CA GLU A 266 -13.93 1.66 26.69
C GLU A 266 -15.41 2.11 26.67
N GLN A 267 -15.87 2.73 25.57
CA GLN A 267 -17.21 3.30 25.41
C GLN A 267 -17.58 4.35 26.48
N ARG A 268 -16.61 5.19 26.85
CA ARG A 268 -16.76 6.29 27.82
C ARG A 268 -16.96 7.64 27.13
N GLY A 269 -17.27 8.66 27.93
CA GLY A 269 -17.37 10.05 27.47
C GLY A 269 -18.36 10.23 26.31
N GLU A 270 -17.90 10.88 25.24
CA GLU A 270 -18.71 11.16 24.04
C GLU A 270 -19.09 9.90 23.23
N PHE A 271 -18.51 8.75 23.56
CA PHE A 271 -18.78 7.46 22.91
C PHE A 271 -19.79 6.60 23.67
N CYS A 272 -20.26 7.03 24.84
CA CYS A 272 -21.26 6.28 25.61
C CYS A 272 -22.63 6.32 24.91
N GLY A 273 -23.19 5.13 24.64
CA GLY A 273 -24.52 5.00 24.04
C GLY A 273 -24.63 5.45 22.57
N VAL A 274 -23.50 5.64 21.89
CA VAL A 274 -23.49 5.98 20.46
C VAL A 274 -23.81 4.74 19.61
N PRO A 275 -24.44 4.91 18.44
CA PRO A 275 -24.72 3.79 17.54
C PRO A 275 -23.44 3.03 17.15
N PRO A 276 -23.48 1.68 17.07
CA PRO A 276 -22.31 0.86 16.76
C PRO A 276 -21.61 1.23 15.44
N VAL A 277 -22.32 1.85 14.49
CA VAL A 277 -21.75 2.32 13.23
C VAL A 277 -20.61 3.34 13.42
N LEU A 278 -20.59 4.09 14.53
CA LEU A 278 -19.54 5.04 14.88
C LEU A 278 -18.35 4.41 15.62
N THR A 279 -18.56 3.27 16.29
CA THR A 279 -17.53 2.61 17.12
C THR A 279 -17.01 1.30 16.54
N LYS A 280 -17.62 0.83 15.44
CA LYS A 280 -17.26 -0.43 14.77
C LYS A 280 -15.78 -0.49 14.39
N GLY A 281 -15.18 0.64 14.01
CA GLY A 281 -13.76 0.72 13.67
C GLY A 281 -12.87 0.37 14.86
N PHE A 282 -13.19 0.90 16.05
CA PHE A 282 -12.46 0.61 17.28
C PHE A 282 -12.65 -0.83 17.75
N ALA A 283 -13.85 -1.38 17.62
CA ALA A 283 -14.10 -2.79 17.94
C ALA A 283 -13.26 -3.74 17.07
N LYS A 284 -13.15 -3.44 15.76
CA LYS A 284 -12.25 -4.18 14.85
C LYS A 284 -10.80 -4.02 15.26
N LEU A 285 -10.34 -2.79 15.49
CA LEU A 285 -8.95 -2.54 15.87
C LEU A 285 -8.58 -3.24 17.17
N SER A 286 -9.46 -3.21 18.18
CA SER A 286 -9.27 -3.90 19.47
C SER A 286 -9.11 -5.41 19.28
N ARG A 287 -9.94 -6.02 18.42
CA ARG A 287 -9.88 -7.45 18.11
C ARG A 287 -8.60 -7.82 17.37
N ASP A 288 -8.23 -7.05 16.35
CA ASP A 288 -7.18 -7.43 15.40
C ASP A 288 -5.78 -6.96 15.82
N PHE A 289 -5.71 -5.88 16.61
CA PHE A 289 -4.48 -5.17 16.96
C PHE A 289 -4.39 -4.81 18.45
N GLY A 290 -5.16 -5.47 19.31
CA GLY A 290 -5.29 -5.14 20.74
C GLY A 290 -3.98 -4.84 21.47
N PRO A 291 -2.97 -5.74 21.44
CA PRO A 291 -1.68 -5.47 22.09
C PRO A 291 -0.97 -4.23 21.54
N GLN A 292 -0.98 -4.03 20.22
CA GLN A 292 -0.32 -2.90 19.56
C GLN A 292 -1.04 -1.58 19.85
N LEU A 293 -2.37 -1.60 19.94
CA LEU A 293 -3.13 -0.44 20.40
C LEU A 293 -2.76 -0.05 21.83
N GLN A 294 -2.60 -1.04 22.71
CA GLN A 294 -2.18 -0.79 24.09
C GLN A 294 -0.76 -0.23 24.14
N ASP A 295 0.17 -0.75 23.34
CA ASP A 295 1.52 -0.20 23.23
C ASP A 295 1.49 1.26 22.77
N ILE A 296 0.65 1.60 21.78
CA ILE A 296 0.49 2.99 21.29
C ILE A 296 -0.06 3.90 22.40
N ILE A 297 -1.08 3.45 23.14
CA ILE A 297 -1.66 4.21 24.25
C ILE A 297 -0.63 4.42 25.38
N ASN A 298 0.14 3.37 25.71
CA ASN A 298 1.10 3.38 26.81
C ASN A 298 2.41 4.09 26.48
N SER A 299 2.77 4.21 25.19
CA SER A 299 4.03 4.81 24.75
C SER A 299 4.18 6.31 25.03
N ASP A 300 3.12 6.97 25.52
CA ASP A 300 3.10 8.40 25.88
C ASP A 300 2.77 8.67 27.36
N VAL A 301 2.76 7.64 28.21
CA VAL A 301 2.77 7.87 29.67
C VAL A 301 4.21 8.21 30.04
N PRO A 302 4.55 9.48 30.42
CA PRO A 302 5.85 9.72 31.02
C PRO A 302 5.97 8.79 32.21
N GLN A 303 7.01 7.95 32.25
CA GLN A 303 7.31 7.11 33.40
C GLN A 303 7.34 8.02 34.63
N LYS A 304 6.22 8.07 35.37
CA LYS A 304 6.17 8.72 36.68
C LYS A 304 7.01 7.84 37.60
N ASN A 305 8.24 8.30 37.82
CA ASN A 305 9.15 8.02 38.93
C ASN A 305 8.86 6.73 39.71
N ALA A 306 9.65 5.69 39.47
CA ALA A 306 9.98 4.75 40.53
C ALA A 306 11.16 5.33 41.31
N ASN A 307 10.89 5.79 42.54
CA ASN A 307 11.89 6.02 43.57
C ASN A 307 12.57 4.71 43.97
#